data_AF-A0A931VXB4-F1
#
_entry.id   AF-A0A931VXB4-F1
#
_cell.length_a   1.000
_cell.length_b   1.000
_cell.length_c   1.000
_cell.angle_alpha   90.00
_cell.angle_beta   90.00
_cell.angle_gamma   90.00
#
_symmetry.space_group_name_H-M   'P 1'
#
loop_
_entity.id
_entity.type
_entity.pdbx_description
1 polymer ?
#
loop_
_entity_poly.entity_id
_entity_poly.type
_entity_poly.pdbx_seq_one_letter_code
_entity_poly.pdbx_strand_id
1 'polypeptide(L)'
;LSPAELSAKWSARGEDVPYFPVKLLSYNRSPAIAPLSVLDQGSESRLQLERQVIDKNLKKLRAAGSFAKNLVAAMEMIYPKRQPQLVIDEQLVDTQLYDGFVNGADKVKMSVVRAASPEHLQGSEIDFTDDRLKLLLPLYKARNFPQSLSGDELNRWEQFRAKRLLGGREASLAARYFNRIEELKKQPRLSKEQKYLLEELDLYGQSILPIE
;
A
#
# COMPACT_ATOMS: atom_id res chain seq x y z
N LEU A 1 20.40 21.57 14.43
CA LEU A 1 19.50 20.41 14.66
C LEU A 1 20.22 19.16 14.24
N SER A 2 20.28 18.17 15.12
CA SER A 2 20.81 16.84 14.84
C SER A 2 19.85 16.04 13.95
N PRO A 3 20.30 14.96 13.29
CA PRO A 3 19.42 14.07 12.53
C PRO A 3 18.26 13.50 13.37
N ALA A 4 18.51 13.15 14.62
CA ALA A 4 17.48 12.62 15.53
C ALA A 4 16.41 13.66 15.85
N GLU A 5 16.80 14.91 16.13
CA GLU A 5 15.85 16.01 16.37
C GLU A 5 15.00 16.32 15.13
N LEU A 6 15.61 16.28 13.94
CA LEU A 6 14.91 16.49 12.67
C LEU A 6 13.93 15.34 12.38
N SER A 7 14.32 14.09 12.64
CA SER A 7 13.47 12.91 12.48
C SER A 7 12.24 12.98 13.39
N ALA A 8 12.44 13.35 14.67
CA ALA A 8 11.36 13.55 15.62
C ALA A 8 10.40 14.66 15.17
N LYS A 9 10.93 15.81 14.72
CA LYS A 9 10.11 16.93 14.20
C LYS A 9 9.33 16.55 12.95
N TRP A 10 9.90 15.79 12.03
CA TRP A 10 9.22 15.35 10.81
C TRP A 10 8.12 14.31 11.12
N SER A 11 8.36 13.43 12.09
CA SER A 11 7.42 12.35 12.43
C SER A 11 6.31 12.78 13.39
N ALA A 12 6.46 13.92 14.06
CA ALA A 12 5.46 14.43 14.99
C ALA A 12 4.09 14.67 14.31
N ARG A 13 3.01 14.28 14.99
CA ARG A 13 1.61 14.42 14.56
C ARG A 13 0.78 14.90 15.75
N GLY A 14 -0.22 15.74 15.51
CA GLY A 14 -1.11 16.30 16.53
C GLY A 14 -1.54 17.71 16.17
N GLU A 15 -2.61 18.19 16.80
CA GLU A 15 -3.16 19.55 16.56
C GLU A 15 -2.19 20.65 17.01
N ASP A 16 -1.43 20.41 18.09
CA ASP A 16 -0.47 21.38 18.67
C ASP A 16 0.96 21.27 18.12
N VAL A 17 1.20 20.36 17.16
CA VAL A 17 2.56 20.14 16.64
C VAL A 17 2.91 21.21 15.60
N PRO A 18 4.03 21.96 15.77
CA PRO A 18 4.42 22.98 14.80
C PRO A 18 4.76 22.34 13.45
N TYR A 19 4.23 22.94 12.37
CA TYR A 19 4.47 22.47 11.01
C TYR A 19 5.97 22.46 10.68
N PHE A 20 6.46 21.33 10.20
CA PHE A 20 7.83 21.17 9.72
C PHE A 20 7.84 21.31 8.19
N PRO A 21 8.39 22.42 7.62
CA PRO A 21 8.24 22.76 6.20
C PRO A 21 9.21 21.99 5.30
N VAL A 22 9.17 20.66 5.36
CA VAL A 22 9.94 19.76 4.52
C VAL A 22 9.00 18.75 3.86
N LYS A 23 9.16 18.54 2.56
CA LYS A 23 8.36 17.60 1.78
C LYS A 23 9.26 16.79 0.85
N LEU A 24 9.01 15.48 0.78
CA LEU A 24 9.64 14.59 -0.20
C LEU A 24 9.01 14.81 -1.58
N LEU A 25 9.85 15.06 -2.58
CA LEU A 25 9.43 15.20 -3.98
C LEU A 25 9.70 13.89 -4.73
N SER A 26 8.64 13.12 -5.02
CA SER A 26 8.75 11.88 -5.79
C SER A 26 8.74 12.18 -7.28
N TYR A 27 9.91 12.18 -7.92
CA TYR A 27 10.06 12.50 -9.35
C TYR A 27 9.30 11.53 -10.27
N ASN A 28 9.16 10.27 -9.85
CA ASN A 28 8.41 9.23 -10.58
C ASN A 28 6.88 9.30 -10.36
N ARG A 29 6.38 10.36 -9.70
CA ARG A 29 4.95 10.61 -9.49
C ARG A 29 4.49 11.92 -10.14
N SER A 30 5.09 12.25 -11.28
CA SER A 30 4.77 13.41 -12.12
C SER A 30 4.51 14.71 -11.33
N PRO A 31 5.44 15.16 -10.47
CA PRO A 31 5.23 16.37 -9.68
C PRO A 31 5.18 17.59 -10.60
N ALA A 32 4.22 18.49 -10.35
CA ALA A 32 4.18 19.79 -11.02
C ALA A 32 5.32 20.68 -10.49
N ILE A 33 6.31 20.95 -11.34
CA ILE A 33 7.46 21.80 -11.04
C ILE A 33 7.58 22.83 -12.14
N ALA A 34 7.68 24.11 -11.76
CA ALA A 34 7.90 25.20 -12.68
C ALA A 34 9.02 26.12 -12.13
N PRO A 35 9.80 26.77 -13.01
CA PRO A 35 10.70 27.83 -12.59
C PRO A 35 9.95 28.98 -11.91
N LEU A 36 10.61 29.69 -11.00
CA LEU A 36 10.04 30.87 -10.33
C LEU A 36 9.64 31.99 -11.30
N SER A 37 10.14 31.99 -12.55
CA SER A 37 9.74 32.95 -13.58
C SER A 37 8.30 32.78 -14.06
N VAL A 38 7.67 31.63 -13.80
CA VAL A 38 6.26 31.38 -14.11
C VAL A 38 5.33 32.07 -13.10
N LEU A 39 5.84 32.43 -11.92
CA LEU A 39 5.08 33.14 -10.90
C LEU A 39 5.06 34.64 -11.22
N ASP A 40 3.95 35.11 -11.78
CA ASP A 40 3.72 36.53 -12.09
C ASP A 40 3.17 37.31 -10.87
N GLN A 41 3.19 38.64 -10.93
CA GLN A 41 2.72 39.49 -9.82
C GLN A 41 1.25 39.25 -9.45
N GLY A 42 0.42 38.93 -10.45
CA GLY A 42 -0.99 38.57 -10.22
C GLY A 42 -1.11 37.29 -9.40
N SER A 43 -0.32 36.25 -9.71
CA SER A 43 -0.28 35.02 -8.93
C SER A 43 0.37 35.20 -7.56
N GLU A 44 1.41 36.02 -7.42
CA GLU A 44 2.02 36.35 -6.12
C GLU A 44 0.98 36.93 -5.15
N SER A 45 0.19 37.91 -5.62
CA SER A 45 -0.84 38.55 -4.81
C SER A 45 -2.00 37.59 -4.48
N ARG A 46 -2.45 36.81 -5.48
CA ARG A 46 -3.54 35.83 -5.32
C ARG A 46 -3.18 34.70 -4.36
N LEU A 47 -1.93 34.23 -4.38
CA LEU A 47 -1.43 33.15 -3.54
C LEU A 47 -0.81 33.64 -2.22
N GLN A 48 -0.76 34.97 -2.01
CA GLN A 48 -0.14 35.60 -0.83
C GLN A 48 1.32 35.17 -0.62
N LEU A 49 2.08 35.10 -1.72
CA LEU A 49 3.48 34.72 -1.71
C LEU A 49 4.38 35.95 -1.81
N GLU A 50 5.13 36.22 -0.74
CA GLU A 50 6.08 37.34 -0.70
C GLU A 50 7.49 36.89 -1.11
N ARG A 51 7.97 37.39 -2.26
CA ARG A 51 9.30 37.05 -2.80
C ARG A 51 10.43 37.38 -1.84
N GLN A 52 10.32 38.48 -1.10
CA GLN A 52 11.30 38.89 -0.09
C GLN A 52 11.44 37.84 1.04
N VAL A 53 10.33 37.21 1.45
CA VAL A 53 10.33 36.15 2.47
C VAL A 53 10.99 34.88 1.93
N ILE A 54 10.70 34.51 0.68
CA ILE A 54 11.32 33.37 0.00
C ILE A 54 12.84 33.56 -0.07
N ASP A 55 13.30 34.71 -0.55
CA ASP A 55 14.72 35.02 -0.69
C ASP A 55 15.44 35.08 0.66
N LYS A 56 14.80 35.64 1.69
CA LYS A 56 15.32 35.67 3.06
C LYS A 56 15.49 34.26 3.62
N ASN A 57 14.51 33.38 3.41
CA ASN A 57 14.57 31.99 3.87
C ASN A 57 15.60 31.18 3.07
N LEU A 58 15.71 31.38 1.76
CA LEU A 58 16.74 30.75 0.92
C LEU A 58 18.15 31.13 1.38
N LYS A 59 18.40 32.40 1.71
CA LYS A 59 19.69 32.85 2.27
C LYS A 59 20.02 32.14 3.58
N LYS A 60 19.04 32.01 4.49
CA LYS A 60 19.23 31.26 5.75
C LYS A 60 19.55 29.79 5.51
N LEU A 61 18.84 29.14 4.58
CA LEU A 61 19.07 27.73 4.24
C LEU A 61 20.45 27.51 3.62
N ARG A 62 20.92 28.42 2.76
CA ARG A 62 22.28 28.36 2.17
C ARG A 62 23.38 28.58 3.21
N ALA A 63 23.15 29.45 4.20
CA ALA A 63 24.08 29.65 5.31
C ALA A 63 24.13 28.46 6.28
N ALA A 64 23.08 27.64 6.33
CA ALA A 64 22.98 26.47 7.20
C ALA A 64 23.69 25.24 6.59
N GLY A 65 25.02 25.28 6.51
CA GLY A 65 25.82 24.29 5.77
C GLY A 65 25.63 22.81 6.16
N SER A 66 25.32 22.50 7.42
CA SER A 66 25.08 21.11 7.88
C SER A 66 23.62 20.66 7.78
N PHE A 67 22.68 21.58 7.51
CA PHE A 67 21.24 21.28 7.55
C PHE A 67 20.84 20.23 6.51
N ALA A 68 21.31 20.38 5.26
CA ALA A 68 20.99 19.44 4.19
C ALA A 68 21.48 18.01 4.49
N LYS A 69 22.72 17.87 4.99
CA LYS A 69 23.29 16.57 5.38
C LYS A 69 22.49 15.95 6.54
N ASN A 70 22.17 16.74 7.56
CA ASN A 70 21.40 16.25 8.70
C ASN A 70 19.97 15.86 8.32
N LEU A 71 19.37 16.54 7.34
CA LEU A 71 18.04 16.20 6.83
C LEU A 71 18.02 14.87 6.06
N VAL A 72 19.06 14.61 5.25
CA VAL A 72 19.22 13.31 4.58
C VAL A 72 19.38 12.20 5.61
N ALA A 73 20.25 12.38 6.61
CA ALA A 73 20.42 11.41 7.70
C ALA A 73 19.11 11.20 8.48
N ALA A 74 18.35 12.26 8.76
CA ALA A 74 17.05 12.15 9.40
C ALA A 74 16.06 11.35 8.54
N MET A 75 16.06 11.55 7.22
CA MET A 75 15.21 10.80 6.29
C MET A 75 15.52 9.30 6.31
N GLU A 76 16.80 8.92 6.35
CA GLU A 76 17.22 7.52 6.45
C GLU A 76 16.77 6.87 7.76
N MET A 77 16.63 7.65 8.84
CA MET A 77 16.06 7.17 10.11
C MET A 77 14.54 6.99 10.06
N ILE A 78 13.81 7.87 9.35
CA ILE A 78 12.34 7.79 9.21
C ILE A 78 11.95 6.64 8.26
N TYR A 79 12.72 6.48 7.19
CA TYR A 79 12.49 5.47 6.15
C TYR A 79 13.68 4.52 6.10
N PRO A 80 13.89 3.70 7.14
CA PRO A 80 14.96 2.71 7.10
C PRO A 80 14.74 1.80 5.89
N LYS A 81 15.83 1.36 5.26
CA LYS A 81 15.75 0.34 4.22
C LYS A 81 14.99 -0.85 4.81
N ARG A 82 13.85 -1.19 4.19
CA ARG A 82 13.11 -2.40 4.59
C ARG A 82 14.06 -3.56 4.49
N GLN A 83 14.37 -4.18 5.63
CA GLN A 83 15.03 -5.47 5.61
C GLN A 83 14.02 -6.47 5.04
N PRO A 84 14.43 -7.34 4.11
CA PRO A 84 13.55 -8.40 3.65
C PRO A 84 13.08 -9.18 4.89
N GLN A 85 11.76 -9.32 5.05
CA GLN A 85 11.24 -10.15 6.13
C GLN A 85 11.77 -11.56 5.93
N LEU A 86 12.39 -12.14 6.97
CA LEU A 86 12.93 -13.49 6.93
C LEU A 86 11.85 -14.56 6.68
N VAL A 87 10.60 -14.22 6.97
CA VAL A 87 9.44 -15.08 6.75
C VAL A 87 8.46 -14.33 5.87
N ILE A 88 8.17 -14.90 4.70
CA ILE A 88 7.10 -14.42 3.84
C ILE A 88 5.82 -15.16 4.23
N ASP A 89 4.83 -14.43 4.70
CA ASP A 89 3.50 -14.98 5.00
C ASP A 89 2.64 -14.90 3.74
N GLU A 90 2.04 -16.03 3.35
CA GLU A 90 1.04 -16.09 2.27
C GLU A 90 -0.12 -15.10 2.49
N GLN A 91 -0.45 -14.78 3.75
CA GLN A 91 -1.47 -13.79 4.08
C GLN A 91 -1.02 -12.37 3.76
N LEU A 92 0.29 -12.10 3.72
CA LEU A 92 0.81 -10.74 3.54
C LEU A 92 1.48 -10.54 2.18
N VAL A 93 1.70 -11.60 1.39
CA VAL A 93 2.44 -11.51 0.12
C VAL A 93 1.86 -10.50 -0.87
N ASP A 94 0.53 -10.33 -0.90
CA ASP A 94 -0.16 -9.31 -1.73
C ASP A 94 0.25 -7.87 -1.35
N THR A 95 0.79 -7.65 -0.15
CA THR A 95 1.22 -6.33 0.36
C THR A 95 2.69 -6.01 0.10
N GLN A 96 3.44 -6.96 -0.46
CA GLN A 96 4.91 -6.90 -0.57
C GLN A 96 5.40 -6.40 -1.93
N LEU A 97 4.55 -5.66 -2.67
CA LEU A 97 4.90 -5.09 -3.97
C LEU A 97 6.18 -4.24 -3.92
N TYR A 98 6.39 -3.52 -2.82
CA TYR A 98 7.52 -2.60 -2.64
C TYR A 98 8.71 -3.20 -1.88
N ASP A 99 8.70 -4.51 -1.61
CA ASP A 99 9.79 -5.17 -0.86
C ASP A 99 10.99 -5.54 -1.74
N GLY A 100 10.90 -5.28 -3.05
CA GLY A 100 12.02 -5.46 -3.98
C GLY A 100 11.55 -5.66 -5.41
N PHE A 101 12.45 -5.41 -6.36
CA PHE A 101 12.21 -5.73 -7.77
C PHE A 101 12.48 -7.19 -8.05
N VAL A 102 11.63 -7.82 -8.86
CA VAL A 102 11.83 -9.18 -9.35
C VAL A 102 13.03 -9.21 -10.31
N ASN A 103 13.88 -10.23 -10.18
CA ASN A 103 15.05 -10.40 -11.05
C ASN A 103 14.68 -10.81 -12.49
N GLY A 104 15.68 -10.78 -13.39
CA GLY A 104 15.47 -11.06 -14.81
C GLY A 104 14.97 -12.48 -15.10
N ALA A 105 15.53 -13.49 -14.42
CA ALA A 105 15.17 -14.90 -14.64
C ALA A 105 13.70 -15.16 -14.25
N ASP A 106 13.27 -14.64 -13.11
CA ASP A 106 11.90 -14.79 -12.65
C ASP A 106 10.90 -13.98 -13.49
N LYS A 107 11.30 -12.82 -14.05
CA LYS A 107 10.47 -12.10 -15.02
C LYS A 107 10.14 -12.92 -16.28
N VAL A 108 11.09 -13.72 -16.76
CA VAL A 108 10.86 -14.64 -17.89
C VAL A 108 9.85 -15.72 -17.48
N LYS A 109 10.06 -16.38 -16.32
CA LYS A 109 9.12 -17.37 -15.77
C LYS A 109 7.72 -16.81 -15.55
N MET A 110 7.59 -15.60 -15.02
CA MET A 110 6.30 -14.91 -14.88
C MET A 110 5.60 -14.69 -16.22
N SER A 111 6.37 -14.47 -17.30
CA SER A 111 5.81 -14.30 -18.63
C SER A 111 5.29 -15.62 -19.20
N VAL A 112 5.98 -16.74 -18.92
CA VAL A 112 5.49 -18.09 -19.22
C VAL A 112 4.18 -18.38 -18.47
N VAL A 113 4.11 -18.08 -17.17
CA VAL A 113 2.87 -18.24 -16.37
C VAL A 113 1.70 -17.49 -17.00
N ARG A 114 1.90 -16.22 -17.37
CA ARG A 114 0.82 -15.40 -17.95
C ARG A 114 0.37 -15.87 -19.33
N ALA A 115 1.23 -16.57 -20.07
CA ALA A 115 0.92 -17.10 -21.39
C ALA A 115 0.36 -18.53 -21.35
N ALA A 116 0.48 -19.24 -20.23
CA ALA A 116 0.01 -20.61 -20.08
C ALA A 116 -1.52 -20.68 -20.05
N SER A 117 -2.07 -21.74 -20.66
CA SER A 117 -3.50 -22.05 -20.52
C SER A 117 -3.80 -22.65 -19.14
N PRO A 118 -5.07 -22.66 -18.68
CA PRO A 118 -5.45 -23.27 -17.40
C PRO A 118 -4.98 -24.73 -17.27
N GLU A 119 -5.03 -25.50 -18.36
CA GLU A 119 -4.61 -26.90 -18.41
C GLU A 119 -3.10 -27.03 -18.22
N HIS A 120 -2.32 -26.10 -18.78
CA HIS A 120 -0.87 -26.08 -18.59
C HIS A 120 -0.48 -25.59 -17.19
N LEU A 121 -1.32 -24.77 -16.53
CA LEU A 121 -1.10 -24.34 -15.15
C LEU A 121 -1.40 -25.45 -14.12
N GLN A 122 -2.19 -26.45 -14.48
CA GLN A 122 -2.47 -27.61 -13.64
C GLN A 122 -1.19 -28.43 -13.44
N GLY A 123 -0.80 -28.66 -12.18
CA GLY A 123 0.44 -29.38 -11.86
C GLY A 123 1.76 -28.70 -12.25
N SER A 124 1.72 -27.48 -12.80
CA SER A 124 2.93 -26.72 -13.09
C SER A 124 3.65 -26.29 -11.82
N GLU A 125 4.83 -26.88 -11.58
CA GLU A 125 5.78 -26.42 -10.57
C GLU A 125 6.81 -25.51 -11.22
N ILE A 126 6.69 -24.21 -10.98
CA ILE A 126 7.63 -23.21 -11.48
C ILE A 126 8.52 -22.80 -10.32
N ASP A 127 9.80 -23.16 -10.43
CA ASP A 127 10.80 -22.82 -9.44
C ASP A 127 11.18 -21.34 -9.57
N PHE A 128 10.57 -20.47 -8.77
CA PHE A 128 10.95 -19.06 -8.66
C PHE A 128 12.11 -18.90 -7.67
N THR A 129 13.01 -17.96 -7.95
CA THR A 129 14.04 -17.59 -6.96
C THR A 129 13.52 -16.59 -5.93
N ASP A 130 12.57 -15.74 -6.32
CA ASP A 130 11.87 -14.81 -5.43
C ASP A 130 10.78 -15.57 -4.64
N ASP A 131 10.95 -15.67 -3.33
CA ASP A 131 10.04 -16.39 -2.44
C ASP A 131 8.60 -15.83 -2.47
N ARG A 132 8.42 -14.54 -2.83
CA ARG A 132 7.08 -13.95 -3.00
C ARG A 132 6.34 -14.62 -4.14
N LEU A 133 7.03 -14.94 -5.23
CA LEU A 133 6.42 -15.56 -6.41
C LEU A 133 6.01 -17.01 -6.14
N LYS A 134 6.75 -17.72 -5.29
CA LYS A 134 6.37 -19.07 -4.83
C LYS A 134 5.03 -19.08 -4.11
N LEU A 135 4.73 -18.04 -3.33
CA LEU A 135 3.45 -17.88 -2.64
C LEU A 135 2.36 -17.26 -3.52
N LEU A 136 2.72 -16.35 -4.44
CA LEU A 136 1.76 -15.71 -5.34
C LEU A 136 1.21 -16.66 -6.41
N LEU A 137 1.99 -17.64 -6.90
CA LEU A 137 1.55 -18.53 -7.96
C LEU A 137 0.32 -19.39 -7.55
N PRO A 138 0.31 -20.07 -6.38
CA PRO A 138 -0.88 -20.79 -5.91
C PRO A 138 -2.10 -19.88 -5.76
N LEU A 139 -1.92 -18.67 -5.22
CA LEU A 139 -3.01 -17.70 -5.06
C LEU A 139 -3.54 -17.23 -6.43
N TYR A 140 -2.65 -17.00 -7.39
CA TYR A 140 -3.01 -16.64 -8.76
C TYR A 140 -3.83 -17.74 -9.42
N LYS A 141 -3.41 -19.00 -9.32
CA LYS A 141 -4.17 -20.15 -9.83
C LYS A 141 -5.55 -20.23 -9.17
N ALA A 142 -5.62 -20.15 -7.85
CA ALA A 142 -6.88 -20.32 -7.14
C ALA A 142 -7.90 -19.19 -7.41
N ARG A 143 -7.42 -17.95 -7.57
CA ARG A 143 -8.28 -16.78 -7.85
C ARG A 143 -8.81 -16.75 -9.28
N ASN A 144 -8.01 -17.18 -10.26
CA ASN A 144 -8.32 -16.99 -11.68
C ASN A 144 -8.73 -18.28 -12.39
N PHE A 145 -8.21 -19.42 -11.95
CA PHE A 145 -8.41 -20.73 -12.57
C PHE A 145 -8.75 -21.81 -11.53
N PRO A 146 -9.81 -21.62 -10.71
CA PRO A 146 -10.16 -22.56 -9.64
C PRO A 146 -10.39 -23.99 -10.15
N GLN A 147 -10.83 -24.14 -11.40
CA GLN A 147 -11.05 -25.45 -12.05
C GLN A 147 -9.75 -26.20 -12.37
N SER A 148 -8.60 -25.51 -12.41
CA SER A 148 -7.28 -26.12 -12.64
C SER A 148 -6.59 -26.60 -11.36
N LEU A 149 -7.21 -26.38 -10.20
CA LEU A 149 -6.63 -26.79 -8.91
C LEU A 149 -6.73 -28.30 -8.74
N SER A 150 -5.67 -28.92 -8.24
CA SER A 150 -5.76 -30.27 -7.69
C SER A 150 -6.57 -30.29 -6.39
N GLY A 151 -6.97 -31.47 -5.91
CA GLY A 151 -7.67 -31.61 -4.62
C GLY A 151 -6.87 -31.04 -3.45
N ASP A 152 -5.55 -31.25 -3.43
CA ASP A 152 -4.66 -30.69 -2.39
C ASP A 152 -4.55 -29.16 -2.49
N GLU A 153 -4.49 -28.62 -3.72
CA GLU A 153 -4.45 -27.18 -3.94
C GLU A 153 -5.77 -26.51 -3.51
N LEU A 154 -6.90 -27.15 -3.79
CA LEU A 154 -8.21 -26.69 -3.35
C LEU A 154 -8.32 -26.69 -1.82
N ASN A 155 -7.86 -27.75 -1.15
CA ASN A 155 -7.84 -27.82 0.31
C ASN A 155 -6.97 -26.71 0.92
N ARG A 156 -5.77 -26.46 0.36
CA ARG A 156 -4.90 -25.35 0.78
C ARG A 156 -5.57 -24.00 0.55
N TRP A 157 -6.27 -23.82 -0.57
CA TRP A 157 -6.99 -22.60 -0.87
C TRP A 157 -8.14 -22.34 0.12
N GLU A 158 -8.92 -23.35 0.49
CA GLU A 158 -9.97 -23.21 1.50
C GLU A 158 -9.40 -22.88 2.88
N GLN A 159 -8.28 -23.51 3.27
CA GLN A 159 -7.57 -23.16 4.50
C GLN A 159 -7.07 -21.71 4.48
N PHE A 160 -6.51 -21.26 3.35
CA PHE A 160 -6.10 -19.88 3.15
C PHE A 160 -7.29 -18.92 3.30
N ARG A 161 -8.43 -19.22 2.67
CA ARG A 161 -9.67 -18.42 2.77
C ARG A 161 -10.19 -18.35 4.19
N ALA A 162 -10.25 -19.47 4.90
CA ALA A 162 -10.66 -19.53 6.30
C ALA A 162 -9.76 -18.69 7.19
N LYS A 163 -8.44 -18.86 7.08
CA LYS A 163 -7.47 -18.04 7.83
C LYS A 163 -7.60 -16.56 7.49
N ARG A 164 -7.82 -16.21 6.22
CA ARG A 164 -7.94 -14.82 5.75
C ARG A 164 -9.21 -14.15 6.25
N LEU A 165 -10.35 -14.82 6.15
CA LEU A 165 -11.66 -14.24 6.42
C LEU A 165 -12.06 -14.34 7.89
N LEU A 166 -11.76 -15.46 8.55
CA LEU A 166 -12.18 -15.79 9.92
C LEU A 166 -11.06 -15.69 10.94
N GLY A 167 -9.80 -15.59 10.50
CA GLY A 167 -8.65 -15.42 11.39
C GLY A 167 -8.77 -14.16 12.25
N GLY A 168 -8.48 -14.29 13.55
CA GLY A 168 -8.60 -13.18 14.50
C GLY A 168 -9.96 -13.08 15.22
N ARG A 169 -10.89 -14.02 15.00
CA ARG A 169 -12.20 -14.11 15.68
C ARG A 169 -13.00 -12.79 15.55
N GLU A 170 -13.25 -12.10 16.65
CA GLU A 170 -13.96 -10.81 16.69
C GLU A 170 -13.26 -9.70 15.89
N ALA A 171 -11.94 -9.81 15.68
CA ALA A 171 -11.16 -8.87 14.87
C ALA A 171 -10.97 -9.33 13.41
N SER A 172 -11.60 -10.45 13.01
CA SER A 172 -11.50 -10.99 11.66
C SER A 172 -12.07 -10.07 10.60
N LEU A 173 -11.66 -10.27 9.34
CA LEU A 173 -12.20 -9.49 8.22
C LEU A 173 -13.72 -9.66 8.10
N ALA A 174 -14.22 -10.89 8.27
CA ALA A 174 -15.65 -11.19 8.24
C ALA A 174 -16.39 -10.46 9.37
N ALA A 175 -15.93 -10.58 10.62
CA ALA A 175 -16.57 -9.91 11.76
C ALA A 175 -16.59 -8.39 11.57
N ARG A 176 -15.48 -7.78 11.14
CA ARG A 176 -15.41 -6.34 10.84
C ARG A 176 -16.34 -5.93 9.70
N TYR A 177 -16.48 -6.76 8.68
CA TYR A 177 -17.36 -6.53 7.54
C TYR A 177 -18.83 -6.50 7.95
N PHE A 178 -19.32 -7.56 8.60
CA PHE A 178 -20.72 -7.64 9.04
C PHE A 178 -21.05 -6.59 10.11
N ASN A 179 -20.15 -6.35 11.07
CA ASN A 179 -20.35 -5.30 12.07
C ASN A 179 -20.48 -3.92 11.42
N ARG A 180 -19.69 -3.63 10.36
CA ARG A 180 -19.79 -2.37 9.64
C ARG A 180 -21.09 -2.25 8.85
N ILE A 181 -21.57 -3.33 8.23
CA ILE A 181 -22.87 -3.35 7.54
C ILE A 181 -24.00 -3.07 8.53
N GLU A 182 -24.02 -3.73 9.69
CA GLU A 182 -25.03 -3.53 10.72
C GLU A 182 -25.01 -2.12 11.31
N GLU A 183 -23.82 -1.54 11.48
CA GLU A 183 -23.69 -0.12 11.86
C GLU A 183 -24.29 0.81 10.80
N LEU A 184 -24.00 0.56 9.52
CA LEU A 184 -24.51 1.36 8.41
C LEU A 184 -26.03 1.24 8.26
N LYS A 185 -26.60 0.05 8.41
CA LYS A 185 -28.05 -0.21 8.37
C LYS A 185 -28.83 0.61 9.42
N LYS A 186 -28.20 0.94 10.56
CA LYS A 186 -28.81 1.74 11.64
C LYS A 186 -28.83 3.26 11.36
N GLN A 187 -28.23 3.72 10.26
CA GLN A 187 -28.22 5.14 9.96
C GLN A 187 -29.64 5.65 9.58
N PRO A 188 -30.11 6.77 10.17
CA PRO A 188 -31.50 7.20 10.06
C PRO A 188 -31.90 7.75 8.68
N ARG A 189 -30.95 7.96 7.76
CA ARG A 189 -31.18 8.61 6.45
C ARG A 189 -30.60 7.83 5.28
N LEU A 190 -30.85 6.52 5.23
CA LEU A 190 -30.51 5.71 4.05
C LEU A 190 -31.56 5.86 2.95
N SER A 191 -31.09 6.14 1.73
CA SER A 191 -31.88 6.03 0.49
C SER A 191 -32.31 4.57 0.23
N LYS A 192 -33.28 4.37 -0.67
CA LYS A 192 -33.73 3.02 -1.04
C LYS A 192 -32.60 2.21 -1.67
N GLU A 193 -31.81 2.86 -2.51
CA GLU A 193 -30.66 2.30 -3.20
C GLU A 193 -29.58 1.87 -2.21
N GLN A 194 -29.29 2.68 -1.19
CA GLN A 194 -28.34 2.33 -0.14
C GLN A 194 -28.79 1.13 0.70
N LYS A 195 -30.09 1.04 1.02
CA LYS A 195 -30.64 -0.12 1.75
C LYS A 195 -30.50 -1.40 0.93
N TYR A 196 -30.88 -1.33 -0.34
CA TYR A 196 -30.72 -2.44 -1.27
C TYR A 196 -29.24 -2.89 -1.38
N LEU A 197 -28.31 -1.96 -1.56
CA LEU A 197 -26.88 -2.31 -1.60
C LEU A 197 -26.37 -2.94 -0.30
N LEU A 198 -26.85 -2.49 0.87
CA LEU A 198 -26.46 -3.10 2.15
C LEU A 198 -26.99 -4.53 2.30
N GLU A 199 -28.18 -4.83 1.76
CA GLU A 199 -28.73 -6.19 1.71
C GLU A 199 -27.93 -7.08 0.75
N GLU A 200 -27.61 -6.59 -0.45
CA GLU A 200 -26.79 -7.31 -1.42
C GLU A 200 -25.37 -7.60 -0.90
N LEU A 201 -24.76 -6.64 -0.18
CA LEU A 201 -23.47 -6.85 0.47
C LEU A 201 -23.54 -7.90 1.59
N ASP A 202 -24.62 -7.92 2.36
CA ASP A 202 -24.85 -8.90 3.42
C ASP A 202 -24.99 -10.32 2.83
N LEU A 203 -25.81 -10.47 1.78
CA LEU A 203 -25.98 -11.72 1.03
C LEU A 203 -24.68 -12.19 0.39
N TYR A 204 -23.93 -11.27 -0.23
CA TYR A 204 -22.62 -11.59 -0.80
C TYR A 204 -21.66 -12.08 0.28
N GLY A 205 -21.59 -11.39 1.41
CA GLY A 205 -20.78 -11.78 2.56
C GLY A 205 -21.08 -13.22 3.01
N GLN A 206 -22.36 -13.56 3.17
CA GLN A 206 -22.80 -14.91 3.54
C GLN A 206 -22.43 -15.96 2.48
N SER A 207 -22.52 -15.62 1.20
CA SER A 207 -22.23 -16.54 0.09
C SER A 207 -20.75 -16.92 -0.05
N ILE A 208 -19.83 -16.08 0.45
CA ILE A 208 -18.38 -16.28 0.31
C ILE A 208 -17.69 -16.79 1.57
N LEU A 209 -18.43 -16.96 2.68
CA LEU A 209 -17.85 -17.55 3.87
C LEU A 209 -17.41 -18.99 3.58
N PRO A 210 -16.22 -19.41 4.03
CA PRO A 210 -15.81 -20.81 3.96
C PRO A 210 -16.82 -21.68 4.72
N ILE A 211 -17.16 -22.83 4.16
CA ILE A 211 -18.01 -23.82 4.82
C ILE A 211 -17.15 -24.51 5.88
N GLU A 212 -17.67 -24.64 7.11
CA GLU A 212 -17.03 -25.41 8.19
C GLU A 212 -16.94 -26.90 7.87
#